data_AF-A0A7L4PT85-F1
#
_entry.id   AF-A0A7L4PT85-F1
#
_cell.length_a   1.000
_cell.length_b   1.000
_cell.length_c   1.000
_cell.angle_alpha   90.00
_cell.angle_beta   90.00
_cell.angle_gamma   90.00
#
_symmetry.space_group_name_H-M   'P 1'
#
loop_
_entity.id
_entity.type
_entity.pdbx_description
1 polymer ?
#
loop_
_entity_poly.entity_id
_entity_poly.type
_entity_poly.pdbx_seq_one_letter_code
_entity_poly.pdbx_strand_id
1 'polypeptide(L)'
;MIKEVSFSETTKDPRAQVVIVGNPCEINGVKKIMALTGEFKEFYKDRDADYPHWPKRVFTIAVFCKENFSPKTIPSFVEKEMGLPLEEVNKMNISSGVFYAYTDKEVRSRKIAEVSKYARGNCRQCTDFTGDFADISIGSVGTESGWSTIILRTKEAKDLFKKLIDQDLIEVSTNVQMEALNKVIDLNNKQAKKSIKLAQDKGFKLPFVDLEKDDNLEGFIE
;
A
#
# COMPACT_ATOMS: atom_id res chain seq x y z
N MET A 1 -6.59 21.69 -11.76
CA MET A 1 -7.09 21.84 -10.38
C MET A 1 -7.18 20.44 -9.77
N ILE A 2 -6.36 20.18 -8.75
CA ILE A 2 -6.40 19.09 -7.76
C ILE A 2 -7.76 18.86 -7.08
N LYS A 3 -8.70 18.03 -7.55
CA LYS A 3 -9.92 17.76 -6.77
C LYS A 3 -9.84 16.38 -6.12
N GLU A 4 -9.86 16.34 -4.79
CA GLU A 4 -10.12 15.11 -4.05
C GLU A 4 -11.60 14.76 -4.24
N VAL A 5 -11.84 13.57 -4.77
CA VAL A 5 -13.17 13.06 -5.06
C VAL A 5 -13.20 11.59 -4.67
N SER A 6 -14.35 11.12 -4.22
CA SER A 6 -14.51 9.71 -3.92
C SER A 6 -14.40 8.89 -5.20
N PHE A 7 -13.89 7.67 -5.08
CA PHE A 7 -13.70 6.80 -6.24
C PHE A 7 -15.01 6.57 -7.02
N SER A 8 -16.13 6.44 -6.33
CA SER A 8 -17.48 6.28 -6.92
C SER A 8 -18.00 7.52 -7.68
N GLU A 9 -17.45 8.70 -7.43
CA GLU A 9 -17.78 9.90 -8.21
C GLU A 9 -16.98 9.96 -9.50
N THR A 10 -15.74 9.44 -9.50
CA THR A 10 -14.88 9.42 -10.69
C THR A 10 -15.38 8.49 -11.78
N THR A 11 -16.12 7.43 -11.42
CA THR A 11 -16.70 6.48 -12.38
C THR A 11 -17.83 7.10 -13.21
N LYS A 12 -18.33 8.29 -12.86
CA LYS A 12 -19.40 8.98 -13.60
C LYS A 12 -18.91 9.74 -14.85
N ASP A 13 -17.62 10.04 -14.97
CA ASP A 13 -17.04 10.63 -16.19
C ASP A 13 -15.99 9.69 -16.80
N PRO A 14 -16.26 9.06 -17.95
CA PRO A 14 -15.32 8.14 -18.59
C PRO A 14 -14.05 8.81 -19.13
N ARG A 15 -13.95 10.15 -19.10
CA ARG A 15 -12.75 10.93 -19.46
C ARG A 15 -11.90 11.30 -18.25
N ALA A 16 -12.36 11.02 -17.02
CA ALA A 16 -11.61 11.33 -15.82
C ALA A 16 -10.25 10.63 -15.83
N GLN A 17 -9.18 11.40 -15.61
CA GLN A 17 -7.87 10.86 -15.27
C GLN A 17 -7.81 10.73 -13.75
N VAL A 18 -7.74 9.49 -13.28
CA VAL A 18 -7.78 9.19 -11.85
C VAL A 18 -6.38 8.85 -11.35
N VAL A 19 -6.00 9.44 -10.24
CA VAL A 19 -4.81 9.04 -9.48
C VAL A 19 -5.28 8.34 -8.21
N ILE A 20 -4.76 7.15 -7.94
CA ILE A 20 -5.03 6.42 -6.70
C ILE A 20 -3.74 6.33 -5.90
N VAL A 21 -3.81 6.80 -4.66
CA VAL A 21 -2.75 6.62 -3.66
C VAL A 21 -3.22 5.57 -2.66
N GLY A 22 -2.40 4.55 -2.40
CA GLY A 22 -2.78 3.48 -1.49
C GLY A 22 -1.60 2.64 -1.05
N ASN A 23 -1.87 1.69 -0.16
CA ASN A 23 -0.94 0.65 0.23
C ASN A 23 -0.81 -0.41 -0.88
N PRO A 24 0.22 -1.28 -0.85
CA PRO A 24 0.45 -2.30 -1.85
C PRO A 24 -0.78 -3.17 -2.16
N CYS A 25 -1.50 -3.61 -1.12
CA CYS A 25 -2.71 -4.43 -1.31
C CYS A 25 -3.89 -3.68 -1.95
N GLU A 26 -4.02 -2.38 -1.72
CA GLU A 26 -5.04 -1.54 -2.37
C GLU A 26 -4.70 -1.32 -3.85
N ILE A 27 -3.43 -1.05 -4.15
CA ILE A 27 -2.95 -0.96 -5.53
C ILE A 27 -3.12 -2.28 -6.28
N ASN A 28 -2.85 -3.42 -5.63
CA ASN A 28 -3.10 -4.74 -6.21
C ASN A 28 -4.58 -4.95 -6.54
N GLY A 29 -5.49 -4.51 -5.66
CA GLY A 29 -6.92 -4.52 -5.93
C GLY A 29 -7.27 -3.71 -7.18
N VAL A 30 -6.77 -2.47 -7.27
CA VAL A 30 -6.98 -1.59 -8.43
C VAL A 30 -6.45 -2.23 -9.71
N LYS A 31 -5.21 -2.72 -9.72
CA LYS A 31 -4.59 -3.30 -10.92
C LYS A 31 -5.28 -4.60 -11.35
N LYS A 32 -5.75 -5.42 -10.40
CA LYS A 32 -6.57 -6.61 -10.71
C LYS A 32 -7.89 -6.22 -11.36
N ILE A 33 -8.58 -5.21 -10.83
CA ILE A 33 -9.82 -4.70 -11.44
C ILE A 33 -9.56 -4.18 -12.85
N MET A 34 -8.51 -3.38 -13.05
CA MET A 34 -8.14 -2.86 -14.38
C MET A 34 -7.83 -3.98 -15.37
N ALA A 35 -7.08 -5.00 -14.93
CA ALA A 35 -6.74 -6.15 -15.77
C ALA A 35 -7.97 -6.96 -16.18
N LEU A 36 -8.91 -7.18 -15.25
CA LEU A 36 -10.11 -7.99 -15.46
C LEU A 36 -11.32 -7.19 -15.97
N THR A 37 -11.15 -5.89 -16.27
CA THR A 37 -12.28 -5.02 -16.65
C THR A 37 -12.95 -5.48 -17.94
N GLY A 38 -12.21 -6.10 -18.87
CA GLY A 38 -12.78 -6.63 -20.11
C GLY A 38 -13.68 -7.84 -19.85
N GLU A 39 -13.16 -8.79 -19.07
CA GLU A 39 -13.81 -10.03 -18.67
C GLU A 39 -15.06 -9.75 -17.84
N PHE A 40 -14.99 -8.81 -16.90
CA PHE A 40 -16.16 -8.42 -16.13
C PHE A 40 -17.24 -7.77 -17.02
N LYS A 41 -16.86 -6.89 -17.95
CA LYS A 41 -17.83 -6.30 -18.89
C LYS A 41 -18.54 -7.37 -19.72
N GLU A 42 -17.79 -8.36 -20.20
CA GLU A 42 -18.35 -9.48 -20.96
C GLU A 42 -19.27 -10.34 -20.08
N PHE A 43 -18.87 -10.64 -18.85
CA PHE A 43 -19.65 -11.45 -17.91
C PHE A 43 -20.98 -10.79 -17.49
N TYR A 44 -21.00 -9.47 -17.35
CA TYR A 44 -22.17 -8.71 -16.95
C TYR A 44 -23.02 -8.17 -18.12
N LYS A 45 -22.62 -8.39 -19.38
CA LYS A 45 -23.28 -7.79 -20.55
C LYS A 45 -24.78 -8.09 -20.67
N ASP A 46 -25.19 -9.29 -20.24
CA ASP A 46 -26.57 -9.80 -20.32
C ASP A 46 -27.27 -9.79 -18.95
N ARG A 47 -26.65 -9.17 -17.93
CA ARG A 47 -27.18 -9.10 -16.56
C ARG A 47 -27.68 -7.70 -16.28
N ASP A 48 -28.80 -7.59 -15.56
CA ASP A 48 -29.30 -6.32 -15.03
C ASP A 48 -28.46 -5.90 -13.81
N ALA A 49 -27.17 -5.65 -14.06
CA ALA A 49 -26.20 -5.23 -13.07
C ALA A 49 -25.59 -3.91 -13.54
N ASP A 50 -25.62 -2.90 -12.68
CA ASP A 50 -24.92 -1.64 -12.88
C ASP A 50 -23.41 -1.89 -12.78
N TYR A 51 -22.80 -2.31 -13.91
CA TYR A 51 -21.36 -2.56 -13.94
C TYR A 51 -20.63 -1.22 -13.77
N PRO A 52 -19.79 -1.05 -12.74
CA PRO A 52 -19.16 0.23 -12.49
C PRO A 52 -18.35 0.67 -13.70
N HIS A 53 -18.59 1.88 -14.18
CA HIS A 53 -17.82 2.48 -15.26
C HIS A 53 -16.41 2.83 -14.76
N TRP A 54 -15.50 1.87 -14.79
CA TRP A 54 -14.11 2.09 -14.40
C TRP A 54 -13.42 3.05 -15.36
N PRO A 55 -12.67 4.05 -14.85
CA PRO A 55 -11.90 4.95 -15.68
C PRO A 55 -10.91 4.17 -16.55
N LYS A 56 -10.79 4.55 -17.82
CA LYS A 56 -9.91 3.85 -18.78
C LYS A 56 -8.42 4.00 -18.44
N ARG A 57 -8.06 5.02 -17.65
CA ARG A 57 -6.68 5.30 -17.23
C ARG A 57 -6.66 5.65 -15.75
N VAL A 58 -5.91 4.85 -14.99
CA VAL A 58 -5.65 5.08 -13.57
C VAL A 58 -4.14 5.08 -13.37
N PHE A 59 -3.63 6.19 -12.84
CA PHE A 59 -2.24 6.31 -12.41
C PHE A 59 -2.16 5.99 -10.91
N THR A 60 -1.17 5.20 -10.51
CA THR A 60 -1.14 4.61 -9.16
C THR A 60 0.13 4.96 -8.40
N ILE A 61 -0.02 5.37 -7.15
CA ILE A 61 1.07 5.64 -6.23
C ILE A 61 0.93 4.72 -5.01
N ALA A 62 1.87 3.80 -4.82
CA ALA A 62 1.93 2.98 -3.63
C ALA A 62 2.79 3.64 -2.55
N VAL A 63 2.29 3.67 -1.32
CA VAL A 63 3.12 3.96 -0.14
C VAL A 63 3.68 2.65 0.40
N PHE A 64 4.97 2.61 0.74
CA PHE A 64 5.58 1.44 1.35
C PHE A 64 4.82 1.04 2.61
N CYS A 65 4.47 -0.23 2.74
CA CYS A 65 3.64 -0.70 3.84
C CYS A 65 4.11 -2.06 4.33
N LYS A 66 4.37 -2.15 5.65
CA LYS A 66 4.74 -3.40 6.31
C LYS A 66 3.54 -4.07 6.96
N GLU A 67 2.78 -3.31 7.75
CA GLU A 67 1.63 -3.78 8.50
C GLU A 67 0.62 -2.63 8.63
N ASN A 68 -0.67 -2.97 8.79
CA ASN A 68 -1.73 -1.98 9.01
C ASN A 68 -2.65 -2.45 10.15
N PHE A 69 -3.33 -1.51 10.79
CA PHE A 69 -4.05 -1.68 12.04
C PHE A 69 -5.52 -1.27 11.90
N SER A 70 -6.39 -1.79 12.76
CA SER A 70 -7.78 -1.32 12.79
C SER A 70 -7.83 0.16 13.19
N PRO A 71 -8.81 0.94 12.72
CA PRO A 71 -8.87 2.38 13.00
C PRO A 71 -8.84 2.75 14.49
N LYS A 72 -9.28 1.84 15.38
CA LYS A 72 -9.28 2.07 16.83
C LYS A 72 -8.01 1.60 17.53
N THR A 73 -7.24 0.72 16.90
CA THR A 73 -6.11 0.01 17.53
C THR A 73 -4.99 0.96 17.91
N ILE A 74 -4.45 1.72 16.95
CA ILE A 74 -3.32 2.62 17.20
C ILE A 74 -3.73 3.80 18.10
N PRO A 75 -4.88 4.47 17.87
CA PRO A 75 -5.41 5.44 18.82
C PRO A 75 -5.46 4.93 20.26
N SER A 76 -6.08 3.77 20.48
CA SER A 76 -6.19 3.19 21.82
C SER A 76 -4.84 2.82 22.42
N PHE A 77 -3.90 2.34 21.61
CA PHE A 77 -2.54 2.01 22.06
C PHE A 77 -1.81 3.28 22.52
N VAL A 78 -1.92 4.37 21.77
CA VAL A 78 -1.28 5.64 22.10
C VAL A 78 -1.86 6.23 23.39
N GLU A 79 -3.18 6.23 23.54
CA GLU A 79 -3.83 6.75 24.75
C GLU A 79 -3.55 5.89 25.98
N LYS A 80 -3.75 4.57 25.87
CA LYS A 80 -3.77 3.68 27.05
C LYS A 80 -2.39 3.13 27.41
N GLU A 81 -1.59 2.74 26.42
CA GLU A 81 -0.30 2.06 26.65
C GLU A 81 0.88 3.03 26.60
N MET A 82 0.77 4.09 25.78
CA MET A 82 1.78 5.15 25.75
C MET A 82 1.42 6.32 26.66
N GLY A 83 0.15 6.48 27.05
CA GLY A 83 -0.30 7.52 27.98
C GLY A 83 -0.31 8.92 27.38
N LEU A 84 -0.40 9.05 26.05
CA LEU A 84 -0.47 10.34 25.36
C LEU A 84 -1.92 10.65 24.97
N PRO A 85 -2.45 11.84 25.31
CA PRO A 85 -3.76 12.27 24.81
C PRO A 85 -3.74 12.30 23.29
N LEU A 86 -4.65 11.58 22.63
CA LEU A 86 -4.64 11.43 21.17
C LEU A 86 -4.83 12.77 20.46
N GLU A 87 -5.63 13.65 21.05
CA GLU A 87 -5.90 15.00 20.56
C GLU A 87 -4.66 15.91 20.53
N GLU A 88 -3.62 15.61 21.33
CA GLU A 88 -2.35 16.34 21.31
C GLU A 88 -1.34 15.72 20.32
N VAL A 89 -1.63 14.55 19.73
CA VAL A 89 -0.70 13.85 18.85
C VAL A 89 -0.74 14.46 17.45
N ASN A 90 0.36 15.09 17.06
CA ASN A 90 0.50 15.76 15.76
C ASN A 90 1.21 14.90 14.70
N LYS A 91 1.92 13.84 15.12
CA LYS A 91 2.63 12.93 14.22
C LYS A 91 2.79 11.56 14.85
N MET A 92 2.74 10.52 14.03
CA MET A 92 3.19 9.17 14.38
C MET A 92 4.21 8.70 13.35
N ASN A 93 5.18 7.90 13.78
CA ASN A 93 6.22 7.38 12.89
C ASN A 93 6.66 5.98 13.30
N ILE A 94 7.02 5.16 12.32
CA ILE A 94 7.71 3.89 12.55
C ILE A 94 9.06 3.98 11.86
N SER A 95 10.14 3.89 12.63
CA SER A 95 11.49 3.91 12.11
C SER A 95 12.42 3.06 12.95
N SER A 96 13.33 2.33 12.30
CA SER A 96 14.36 1.50 12.94
C SER A 96 13.81 0.56 14.03
N GLY A 97 12.63 -0.03 13.81
CA GLY A 97 12.02 -0.97 14.75
C GLY A 97 11.36 -0.31 15.97
N VAL A 98 11.11 1.00 15.92
CA VAL A 98 10.49 1.77 17.00
C VAL A 98 9.27 2.51 16.47
N PHE A 99 8.17 2.44 17.21
CA PHE A 99 6.98 3.26 17.01
C PHE A 99 7.10 4.52 17.87
N TYR A 100 6.83 5.68 17.27
CA TYR A 100 6.92 6.99 17.89
C TYR A 100 5.57 7.71 17.77
N ALA A 101 5.16 8.40 18.84
CA ALA A 101 4.07 9.37 18.83
C ALA A 101 4.61 10.70 19.34
N TYR A 102 4.31 11.77 18.60
CA TYR A 102 4.82 13.12 18.83
C TYR A 102 3.68 14.04 19.22
N THR A 103 3.94 14.89 20.19
CA THR A 103 3.14 16.06 20.55
C THR A 103 4.06 17.29 20.50
N ASP A 104 3.52 18.49 20.71
CA ASP A 104 4.34 19.70 20.81
C ASP A 104 5.21 19.73 22.08
N LYS A 105 4.85 18.94 23.11
CA LYS A 105 5.51 18.94 24.43
C LYS A 105 6.53 17.82 24.57
N GLU A 106 6.24 16.65 24.01
CA GLU A 106 7.04 15.44 24.20
C GLU A 106 6.91 14.43 23.05
N VAL A 107 7.86 13.48 23.01
CA VAL A 107 7.85 12.31 22.14
C VAL A 107 7.90 11.06 23.00
N ARG A 108 6.96 10.13 22.79
CA ARG A 108 7.01 8.81 23.42
C ARG A 108 7.24 7.73 22.38
N SER A 109 7.89 6.65 22.79
CA SER A 109 8.21 5.54 21.91
C SER A 109 8.00 4.17 22.56
N ARG A 110 7.78 3.17 21.70
CA ARG A 110 7.67 1.74 22.05
C ARG A 110 8.37 0.89 21.00
N LYS A 111 8.84 -0.29 21.39
CA LYS A 111 9.40 -1.23 20.41
C LYS A 111 8.29 -1.64 19.44
N ILE A 112 8.58 -1.70 18.15
CA ILE A 112 7.56 -2.03 17.14
C ILE A 112 6.90 -3.39 17.41
N ALA A 113 7.64 -4.35 17.97
CA ALA A 113 7.13 -5.66 18.34
C ALA A 113 5.95 -5.61 19.32
N GLU A 114 5.88 -4.60 20.19
CA GLU A 114 4.77 -4.40 21.12
C GLU A 114 3.49 -3.93 20.40
N VAL A 115 3.64 -3.25 19.26
CA VAL A 115 2.55 -2.72 18.45
C VAL A 115 2.10 -3.74 17.40
N SER A 116 3.05 -4.40 16.72
CA SER A 116 2.81 -5.39 15.66
C SER A 116 1.94 -6.57 16.08
N LYS A 117 1.82 -6.86 17.39
CA LYS A 117 0.88 -7.86 17.89
C LYS A 117 -0.59 -7.53 17.57
N TYR A 118 -0.90 -6.24 17.39
CA TYR A 118 -2.23 -5.77 17.02
C TYR A 118 -2.43 -5.55 15.51
N ALA A 119 -1.42 -5.84 14.68
CA ALA A 119 -1.55 -5.76 13.23
C ALA A 119 -2.61 -6.75 12.72
N ARG A 120 -3.29 -6.39 11.63
CA ARG A 120 -4.27 -7.28 10.99
C ARG A 120 -3.60 -8.60 10.58
N GLY A 121 -4.29 -9.73 10.82
CA GLY A 121 -3.77 -11.07 10.48
C GLY A 121 -3.35 -11.20 9.02
N ASN A 122 -4.12 -10.64 8.09
CA ASN A 122 -3.87 -10.72 6.65
C ASN A 122 -2.55 -10.03 6.24
N CYS A 123 -2.12 -8.98 6.96
CA CYS A 123 -0.83 -8.32 6.68
C CYS A 123 0.34 -9.29 6.85
N ARG A 124 0.23 -10.29 7.74
CA ARG A 124 1.28 -11.29 7.98
C ARG A 124 1.50 -12.22 6.79
N GLN A 125 0.57 -12.27 5.85
CA GLN A 125 0.67 -13.06 4.62
C GLN A 125 1.00 -12.18 3.39
N CYS A 126 1.09 -10.86 3.55
CA CYS A 126 1.36 -9.94 2.44
C CYS A 126 2.85 -10.02 2.04
N THR A 127 3.10 -10.34 0.78
CA THR A 127 4.46 -10.41 0.20
C THR A 127 4.95 -9.07 -0.36
N ASP A 128 4.05 -8.10 -0.52
CA ASP A 128 4.36 -6.84 -1.20
C ASP A 128 4.58 -5.69 -0.20
N PHE A 129 5.84 -5.29 -0.03
CA PHE A 129 6.22 -4.15 0.82
C PHE A 129 6.24 -2.84 0.05
N THR A 130 6.75 -2.87 -1.19
CA THR A 130 7.04 -1.68 -2.00
C THR A 130 5.89 -1.30 -2.94
N GLY A 131 4.80 -2.05 -3.00
CA GLY A 131 3.72 -1.80 -3.96
C GLY A 131 4.20 -2.07 -5.37
N ASP A 132 4.45 -3.34 -5.68
CA ASP A 132 5.19 -3.74 -6.87
C ASP A 132 4.46 -3.47 -8.19
N PHE A 133 3.15 -3.33 -8.11
CA PHE A 133 2.27 -3.06 -9.24
C PHE A 133 1.94 -1.58 -9.44
N ALA A 134 2.49 -0.67 -8.62
CA ALA A 134 2.23 0.76 -8.77
C ALA A 134 2.99 1.40 -9.93
N ASP A 135 2.55 2.58 -10.38
CA ASP A 135 3.33 3.38 -11.32
C ASP A 135 4.52 4.03 -10.60
N ILE A 136 4.26 4.54 -9.39
CA ILE A 136 5.24 5.07 -8.44
C ILE A 136 5.10 4.33 -7.12
N SER A 137 6.22 3.97 -6.50
CA SER A 137 6.26 3.59 -5.11
C SER A 137 7.06 4.60 -4.29
N ILE A 138 6.57 4.96 -3.10
CA ILE A 138 7.20 5.96 -2.22
C ILE A 138 7.24 5.47 -0.77
N GLY A 139 8.36 5.69 -0.08
CA GLY A 139 8.43 5.46 1.36
C GLY A 139 9.73 5.94 2.00
N SER A 140 9.79 5.91 3.33
CA SER A 140 10.91 6.48 4.11
C SER A 140 12.12 5.56 4.26
N VAL A 141 11.98 4.26 4.02
CA VAL A 141 13.08 3.30 4.21
C VAL A 141 14.13 3.48 3.12
N GLY A 142 15.40 3.58 3.53
CA GLY A 142 16.53 3.75 2.62
C GLY A 142 16.97 5.19 2.44
N THR A 143 16.30 6.15 3.07
CA THR A 143 16.63 7.58 3.00
C THR A 143 16.72 8.20 4.39
N GLU A 144 17.34 9.39 4.47
CA GLU A 144 17.44 10.15 5.71
C GLU A 144 16.13 10.88 6.06
N SER A 145 16.06 11.47 7.27
CA SER A 145 14.86 12.20 7.68
C SER A 145 14.61 13.40 6.76
N GLY A 146 13.35 13.60 6.37
CA GLY A 146 12.97 14.65 5.41
C GLY A 146 13.00 14.19 3.95
N TRP A 147 13.59 13.04 3.65
CA TRP A 147 13.62 12.45 2.31
C TRP A 147 12.68 11.26 2.19
N SER A 148 12.41 10.87 0.95
CA SER A 148 11.67 9.65 0.62
C SER A 148 12.37 8.90 -0.50
N THR A 149 12.41 7.58 -0.37
CA THR A 149 12.82 6.67 -1.42
C THR A 149 11.69 6.56 -2.44
N ILE A 150 12.03 6.75 -3.72
CA ILE A 150 11.09 6.67 -4.84
C ILE A 150 11.49 5.54 -5.79
N ILE A 151 10.53 4.71 -6.18
CA ILE A 151 10.68 3.69 -7.22
C ILE A 151 9.75 4.04 -8.37
N LEU A 152 10.33 4.31 -9.55
CA LEU A 152 9.59 4.65 -10.77
C LEU A 152 9.50 3.43 -11.69
N ARG A 153 8.30 2.85 -11.83
CA ARG A 153 8.12 1.58 -12.53
C ARG A 153 7.72 1.76 -13.99
N THR A 154 6.82 2.70 -14.27
CA THR A 154 6.29 2.91 -15.62
C THR A 154 6.92 4.09 -16.33
N LYS A 155 6.78 4.14 -17.66
CA LYS A 155 7.24 5.27 -18.47
C LYS A 155 6.56 6.58 -18.04
N GLU A 156 5.26 6.53 -17.78
CA GLU A 156 4.48 7.70 -17.34
C GLU A 156 5.02 8.27 -16.01
N ALA A 157 5.38 7.39 -15.06
CA ALA A 157 6.01 7.81 -13.81
C ALA A 157 7.37 8.51 -14.02
N LYS A 158 8.20 7.97 -14.91
CA LYS A 158 9.51 8.56 -15.27
C LYS A 158 9.35 9.92 -15.94
N ASP A 159 8.43 10.03 -16.89
CA ASP A 159 8.14 11.27 -17.60
C ASP A 159 7.57 12.35 -16.67
N LEU A 160 6.74 11.96 -15.69
CA LEU A 160 6.23 12.86 -14.65
C LEU A 160 7.38 13.39 -13.78
N PHE A 161 8.23 12.50 -13.25
CA PHE A 161 9.35 12.90 -12.39
C PHE A 161 10.35 13.81 -13.11
N LYS A 162 10.62 13.54 -14.39
CA LYS A 162 11.44 14.43 -15.22
C LYS A 162 10.87 15.85 -15.24
N LYS A 163 9.57 16.01 -15.46
CA LYS A 163 8.92 17.33 -15.47
C LYS A 163 8.97 18.02 -14.10
N LEU A 164 8.84 17.27 -13.00
CA LEU A 164 8.95 17.83 -11.66
C LEU A 164 10.35 18.38 -11.38
N ILE A 165 11.39 17.68 -11.83
CA ILE A 165 12.79 18.13 -11.75
C ILE A 165 13.01 19.35 -12.64
N ASP A 166 12.57 19.30 -13.90
CA ASP A 166 12.72 20.40 -14.87
C ASP A 166 12.01 21.70 -14.41
N GLN A 167 11.00 21.58 -13.55
CA GLN A 167 10.25 22.70 -12.96
C GLN A 167 10.73 23.12 -11.56
N ASP A 168 11.81 22.51 -11.05
CA ASP A 168 12.36 22.78 -9.71
C ASP A 168 11.34 22.60 -8.58
N LEU A 169 10.45 21.61 -8.72
CA LEU A 169 9.41 21.29 -7.73
C LEU A 169 9.85 20.23 -6.72
N ILE A 170 10.91 19.48 -7.03
CA ILE A 170 11.48 18.45 -6.17
C ILE A 170 13.00 18.46 -6.23
N GLU A 171 13.61 18.15 -5.09
CA GLU A 171 15.03 17.82 -5.02
C GLU A 171 15.23 16.32 -5.20
N VAL A 172 16.30 15.92 -5.90
CA VAL A 172 16.60 14.51 -6.17
C VAL A 172 18.02 14.20 -5.77
N SER A 173 18.18 13.12 -5.01
CA SER A 173 19.46 12.53 -4.64
C SER A 173 19.47 11.05 -5.02
N THR A 174 20.63 10.55 -5.42
CA THR A 174 20.85 9.11 -5.67
C THR A 174 21.30 8.36 -4.42
N ASN A 175 21.40 9.04 -3.27
CA ASN A 175 21.82 8.46 -2.01
C ASN A 175 20.69 7.63 -1.36
N VAL A 176 20.50 6.41 -1.85
CA VAL A 176 19.56 5.44 -1.29
C VAL A 176 20.33 4.28 -0.67
N GLN A 177 20.09 4.04 0.62
CA GLN A 177 20.64 2.90 1.36
C GLN A 177 19.89 1.62 0.96
N MET A 178 20.29 1.04 -0.17
CA MET A 178 19.64 -0.14 -0.76
C MET A 178 19.68 -1.36 0.17
N GLU A 179 20.74 -1.54 0.96
CA GLU A 179 20.85 -2.64 1.92
C GLU A 179 19.74 -2.57 2.99
N ALA A 180 19.43 -1.36 3.47
CA ALA A 180 18.36 -1.15 4.44
C ALA A 180 16.98 -1.45 3.84
N LEU A 181 16.73 -1.00 2.61
CA LEU A 181 15.49 -1.27 1.88
C LEU A 181 15.30 -2.77 1.63
N ASN A 182 16.31 -3.42 1.05
CA ASN A 182 16.29 -4.86 0.74
C ASN A 182 16.08 -5.69 1.99
N LYS A 183 16.72 -5.33 3.12
CA LYS A 183 16.51 -6.01 4.40
C LYS A 183 15.05 -5.97 4.85
N VAL A 184 14.34 -4.85 4.68
CA VAL A 184 12.93 -4.76 5.06
C VAL A 184 12.05 -5.58 4.12
N ILE A 185 12.34 -5.58 2.81
CA ILE A 185 11.67 -6.43 1.81
C ILE A 185 11.85 -7.92 2.17
N ASP A 186 13.07 -8.34 2.50
CA ASP A 186 13.36 -9.73 2.87
C ASP A 186 12.64 -10.15 4.16
N LEU A 187 12.61 -9.28 5.16
CA LEU A 187 11.84 -9.50 6.39
C LEU A 187 10.34 -9.59 6.11
N ASN A 188 9.84 -8.83 5.13
CA ASN A 188 8.46 -8.94 4.67
C ASN A 188 8.16 -10.31 4.07
N ASN A 189 8.93 -10.70 3.07
CA ASN A 189 8.77 -11.98 2.38
C ASN A 189 8.95 -13.17 3.32
N LYS A 190 9.90 -13.11 4.26
CA LYS A 190 10.12 -14.17 5.25
C LYS A 190 8.92 -14.33 6.20
N GLN A 191 8.33 -13.22 6.67
CA GLN A 191 7.12 -13.25 7.50
C GLN A 191 5.95 -13.84 6.72
N ALA A 192 5.72 -13.36 5.50
CA ALA A 192 4.67 -13.82 4.60
C ALA A 192 4.76 -15.32 4.34
N LYS A 193 5.92 -15.81 3.91
CA LYS A 193 6.16 -17.23 3.62
C LYS A 193 5.87 -18.12 4.83
N LYS A 194 6.28 -17.70 6.03
CA LYS A 194 6.01 -18.44 7.27
C LYS A 194 4.51 -18.48 7.58
N SER A 195 3.82 -17.36 7.44
CA SER A 195 2.38 -17.26 7.74
C SER A 195 1.51 -18.00 6.72
N ILE A 196 1.91 -17.98 5.44
CA ILE A 196 1.26 -18.71 4.34
C ILE A 196 1.40 -20.20 4.57
N LYS A 197 2.62 -20.70 4.83
CA LYS A 197 2.86 -22.12 5.11
C LYS A 197 2.03 -22.61 6.30
N LEU A 198 1.97 -21.83 7.39
CA LEU A 198 1.16 -22.16 8.55
C LEU A 198 -0.34 -22.27 8.23
N ALA A 199 -0.85 -21.43 7.31
CA ALA A 199 -2.24 -21.49 6.89
C ALA A 199 -2.52 -22.74 6.05
N GLN A 200 -1.61 -23.08 5.12
CA GLN A 200 -1.68 -24.29 4.30
C GLN A 200 -1.62 -25.56 5.16
N ASP A 201 -0.69 -25.63 6.12
CA ASP A 201 -0.55 -26.76 7.06
C ASP A 201 -1.83 -26.98 7.90
N LYS A 202 -2.64 -25.93 8.07
CA LYS A 202 -3.95 -25.97 8.75
C LYS A 202 -5.13 -26.20 7.82
N GLY A 203 -4.90 -26.42 6.53
CA GLY A 203 -5.94 -26.67 5.53
C GLY A 203 -6.72 -25.43 5.07
N PHE A 204 -6.24 -24.21 5.36
CA PHE A 204 -6.88 -23.01 4.83
C PHE A 204 -6.54 -22.83 3.34
N LYS A 205 -7.55 -22.51 2.53
CA LYS A 205 -7.33 -22.00 1.17
C LYS A 205 -6.66 -20.62 1.25
N LEU A 206 -5.63 -20.42 0.43
CA LEU A 206 -4.93 -19.14 0.39
C LEU A 206 -5.71 -18.12 -0.44
N PRO A 207 -5.71 -16.83 -0.05
CA PRO A 207 -6.43 -15.79 -0.78
C PRO A 207 -5.67 -15.22 -1.98
N PHE A 208 -4.47 -15.73 -2.28
CA PHE A 208 -3.63 -15.24 -3.37
C PHE A 208 -3.73 -16.20 -4.55
N VAL A 209 -3.99 -15.66 -5.73
CA VAL A 209 -3.77 -16.39 -6.99
C VAL A 209 -2.28 -16.28 -7.30
N ASP A 210 -1.57 -17.40 -7.22
CA ASP A 210 -0.22 -17.53 -7.73
C ASP A 210 -0.31 -17.68 -9.25
N LEU A 211 -0.25 -16.57 -9.99
CA LEU A 211 -0.41 -16.59 -11.47
C LEU A 211 0.65 -17.44 -12.20
N GLU A 212 1.73 -17.86 -11.52
CA GLU A 212 2.74 -18.77 -12.07
C GLU A 212 2.42 -20.25 -11.82
N LYS A 213 1.50 -20.57 -10.90
CA LYS A 213 1.18 -21.96 -10.50
C LYS A 213 -0.30 -22.31 -10.51
N ASP A 214 -1.18 -21.32 -10.45
CA ASP A 214 -2.61 -21.50 -10.38
C ASP A 214 -3.18 -21.49 -11.81
N ASP A 215 -3.20 -22.68 -12.42
CA ASP A 215 -3.71 -22.92 -13.77
C ASP A 215 -5.24 -22.72 -13.89
N ASN A 216 -5.94 -22.54 -12.76
CA ASN A 216 -7.40 -22.48 -12.69
C ASN A 216 -7.87 -21.17 -12.06
N LEU A 217 -7.92 -20.11 -12.87
CA LEU A 217 -8.56 -18.84 -12.50
C LEU A 217 -10.08 -19.00 -12.25
N GLU A 218 -10.74 -19.97 -12.90
CA GLU A 218 -12.19 -20.19 -12.81
C GLU A 218 -12.59 -20.63 -11.40
N GLY A 219 -11.80 -21.50 -10.75
CA GLY A 219 -12.01 -21.92 -9.36
C GLY A 219 -11.78 -20.84 -8.30
N PHE A 220 -11.29 -19.65 -8.68
CA PHE A 220 -11.21 -18.48 -7.81
C PHE A 220 -12.44 -17.56 -7.95
N ILE A 221 -13.18 -17.70 -9.06
CA ILE A 221 -14.35 -16.87 -9.38
C ILE A 221 -15.65 -17.52 -8.88
N GLU A 222 -15.70 -18.85 -8.78
CA GLU A 222 -16.78 -19.62 -8.13
C GLU A 222 -16.72 -19.62 -6.59
#